data_AF-A0AAV2BYC4-F1
#
_entry.id   AF-A0AAV2BYC4-F1
#
_cell.length_a   1.000
_cell.length_b   1.000
_cell.length_c   1.000
_cell.angle_alpha   90.00
_cell.angle_beta   90.00
_cell.angle_gamma   90.00
#
_symmetry.space_group_name_H-M   'P 1'
#
loop_
_entity.id
_entity.type
_entity.pdbx_description
1 polymer ?
#
loop_
_entity_poly.entity_id
_entity_poly.type
_entity_poly.pdbx_seq_one_letter_code
_entity_poly.pdbx_strand_id
1 'polypeptide(L)'
;YYYVSYPIGVVIASYVCLPVFFKSGECTVYEYLERRFGKLTRTLTSMVFLVQTMLYMAVVLYAPALALSAVTNVSIWTSVVSVGAVCTFYCTLGGMKAVLWTDLFQAMLMFIGIFAIVIKGISDIGFSEVFRIGYEEGRIAIPTLSPSLTERYTVWNLLIQGCIYSLTNFGTNQIQIQRLLTLKNIS
;
A
#
# COMPACT_ATOMS: atom_id res chain seq x y z
N TYR A 1 12.10 -11.26 1.35
CA TYR A 1 12.11 -11.48 -0.12
C TYR A 1 11.11 -10.59 -0.85
N TYR A 2 9.82 -10.59 -0.49
CA TYR A 2 8.88 -9.55 -0.93
C TYR A 2 9.40 -8.12 -0.63
N TYR A 3 10.01 -7.94 0.55
CA TYR A 3 10.68 -6.69 0.96
C TYR A 3 11.89 -6.28 0.09
N VAL A 4 12.45 -7.17 -0.74
CA VAL A 4 13.58 -6.88 -1.63
C VAL A 4 13.11 -6.72 -3.07
N SER A 5 12.15 -7.53 -3.53
CA SER A 5 11.59 -7.40 -4.87
C SER A 5 10.75 -6.13 -5.04
N TYR A 6 10.03 -5.73 -4.00
CA TYR A 6 9.21 -4.52 -4.02
C TYR A 6 10.02 -3.23 -4.25
N PRO A 7 11.08 -2.89 -3.48
CA PRO A 7 11.86 -1.67 -3.73
C PRO A 7 12.56 -1.67 -5.09
N ILE A 8 13.01 -2.82 -5.60
CA ILE A 8 13.57 -2.93 -6.95
C ILE A 8 12.49 -2.59 -7.99
N GLY A 9 11.30 -3.18 -7.85
CA GLY A 9 10.14 -2.89 -8.69
C GLY A 9 9.74 -1.41 -8.63
N VAL A 10 9.77 -0.81 -7.44
CA VAL A 10 9.49 0.62 -7.21
C VAL A 10 10.49 1.49 -7.98
N VAL A 11 11.79 1.22 -7.87
CA VAL A 11 12.83 2.00 -8.58
C VAL A 11 12.61 1.93 -10.09
N ILE A 12 12.44 0.71 -10.64
CA ILE A 12 12.22 0.52 -12.08
C ILE A 12 10.93 1.22 -12.54
N ALA A 13 9.84 1.01 -11.82
CA ALA A 13 8.56 1.63 -12.13
C ALA A 13 8.62 3.16 -12.03
N SER A 14 9.34 3.70 -11.05
CA SER A 14 9.56 5.14 -10.90
C SER A 14 10.34 5.69 -12.10
N TYR A 15 11.47 5.08 -12.47
CA TYR A 15 12.25 5.55 -13.63
C TYR A 15 11.49 5.48 -14.95
N VAL A 16 10.56 4.54 -15.12
CA VAL A 16 9.78 4.38 -16.36
C VAL A 16 8.52 5.26 -16.37
N CYS A 17 7.73 5.27 -15.28
CA CYS A 17 6.45 5.95 -15.21
C CYS A 17 6.60 7.45 -14.91
N LEU A 18 7.50 7.83 -14.00
CA LEU A 18 7.66 9.21 -13.55
C LEU A 18 8.00 10.20 -14.69
N PRO A 19 8.96 9.92 -15.61
CA PRO A 19 9.25 10.85 -16.71
C PRO A 19 8.11 10.97 -17.71
N VAL A 20 7.26 9.94 -17.86
CA VAL A 20 6.11 9.97 -18.77
C VAL A 20 5.06 10.95 -18.25
N PHE A 21 4.71 10.87 -16.96
CA PHE A 21 3.71 11.74 -16.34
C PHE A 21 4.20 13.18 -16.13
N PHE A 22 5.46 13.36 -15.75
CA PHE A 22 6.01 14.71 -15.58
C PHE A 22 6.21 15.46 -16.90
N LYS A 23 6.57 14.75 -17.99
CA LYS A 23 6.71 15.38 -19.32
C LYS A 23 5.36 15.68 -19.98
N SER A 24 4.30 14.93 -19.67
CA SER A 24 2.98 15.20 -20.24
C SER A 24 2.29 16.41 -19.61
N GLY A 25 2.70 16.80 -18.39
CA GLY A 25 2.16 17.96 -17.66
C GLY A 25 0.73 17.75 -17.16
N GLU A 26 0.25 16.50 -17.14
CA GLU A 26 -1.13 16.18 -16.83
C GLU A 26 -1.30 15.72 -15.38
N CYS A 27 -2.40 16.12 -14.76
CA CYS A 27 -2.63 15.90 -13.33
C CYS A 27 -3.15 14.48 -13.01
N THR A 28 -3.58 13.73 -14.03
CA THR A 28 -4.17 12.39 -13.84
C THR A 28 -3.71 11.39 -14.90
N VAL A 29 -3.64 10.10 -14.53
CA VAL A 29 -3.35 9.00 -15.48
C VAL A 29 -4.38 8.97 -16.60
N TYR A 30 -5.63 9.25 -16.25
CA TYR A 30 -6.75 9.11 -17.18
C TYR A 30 -6.78 10.24 -18.21
N GLU A 31 -6.24 11.41 -17.88
CA GLU A 31 -6.00 12.49 -18.83
C GLU A 31 -4.96 12.06 -19.88
N TYR A 32 -3.92 11.35 -19.45
CA TYR A 32 -2.92 10.81 -20.37
C TYR A 32 -3.53 9.79 -21.33
N LEU A 33 -4.40 8.92 -20.79
CA LEU A 33 -5.18 7.98 -21.60
C LEU A 33 -6.18 8.68 -22.51
N GLU A 34 -6.74 9.84 -22.13
CA GLU A 34 -7.61 10.65 -22.98
C GLU A 34 -6.85 11.15 -24.21
N ARG A 35 -5.65 11.72 -24.03
CA ARG A 35 -4.85 12.20 -25.17
C ARG A 35 -4.48 11.09 -26.13
N ARG A 36 -4.22 9.88 -25.61
CA ARG A 36 -3.78 8.75 -26.44
C ARG A 36 -4.92 7.97 -27.10
N PHE A 37 -6.04 7.78 -26.41
CA PHE A 37 -7.13 6.87 -26.80
C PHE A 37 -8.52 7.53 -26.84
N GLY A 38 -8.64 8.80 -26.45
CA GLY A 38 -9.88 9.58 -26.48
C GLY A 38 -10.69 9.58 -25.18
N LYS A 39 -11.73 10.41 -25.17
CA LYS A 39 -12.61 10.69 -24.01
C LYS A 39 -13.35 9.48 -23.45
N LEU A 40 -13.72 8.53 -24.31
CA LEU A 40 -14.43 7.31 -23.91
C LEU A 40 -13.57 6.48 -22.95
N THR A 41 -12.30 6.28 -23.30
CA THR A 41 -11.33 5.55 -22.49
C THR A 41 -11.13 6.19 -21.12
N ARG A 42 -10.98 7.53 -21.06
CA ARG A 42 -10.89 8.26 -19.79
C ARG A 42 -12.07 7.95 -18.87
N THR A 43 -13.27 8.05 -19.42
CA THR A 43 -14.52 7.93 -18.65
C THR A 43 -14.68 6.51 -18.12
N LEU A 44 -14.45 5.49 -18.96
CA LEU A 44 -14.55 4.09 -18.54
C LEU A 44 -13.48 3.73 -17.50
N THR A 45 -12.22 4.06 -17.74
CA THR A 45 -11.13 3.70 -16.81
C THR A 45 -11.25 4.43 -15.47
N SER A 46 -11.66 5.70 -15.46
CA SER A 46 -11.89 6.44 -14.22
C SER A 46 -13.07 5.89 -13.42
N MET A 47 -14.18 5.50 -14.07
CA MET A 47 -15.30 4.84 -13.39
C MET A 47 -14.90 3.51 -12.75
N VAL A 48 -14.21 2.65 -13.52
CA VAL A 48 -13.72 1.35 -13.01
C VAL A 48 -12.79 1.57 -11.81
N PHE A 49 -11.87 2.53 -11.91
CA PHE A 49 -10.98 2.86 -10.80
C PHE A 49 -11.74 3.33 -9.57
N LEU A 50 -12.70 4.26 -9.70
CA LEU A 50 -13.48 4.75 -8.57
C LEU A 50 -14.23 3.64 -7.84
N VAL A 51 -14.88 2.74 -8.60
CA VAL A 51 -15.59 1.58 -8.01
C VAL A 51 -14.61 0.64 -7.30
N GLN A 52 -13.49 0.31 -7.95
CA GLN A 52 -12.46 -0.54 -7.35
C GLN A 52 -11.89 0.07 -6.07
N THR A 53 -11.57 1.37 -6.09
CA THR A 53 -11.04 2.09 -4.93
C THR A 53 -12.06 2.16 -3.81
N MET A 54 -13.35 2.39 -4.11
CA MET A 54 -14.40 2.41 -3.10
C MET A 54 -14.51 1.08 -2.36
N LEU A 55 -14.52 -0.04 -3.09
CA LEU A 55 -14.56 -1.38 -2.51
C LEU A 55 -13.31 -1.69 -1.69
N TYR A 56 -12.13 -1.33 -2.21
CA TYR A 56 -10.88 -1.52 -1.51
C TYR A 56 -10.82 -0.71 -0.21
N MET A 57 -11.23 0.57 -0.24
CA MET A 57 -11.23 1.44 0.94
C MET A 57 -12.21 0.95 2.02
N ALA A 58 -13.32 0.32 1.65
CA ALA A 58 -14.23 -0.30 2.61
C ALA A 58 -13.55 -1.43 3.41
N VAL A 59 -12.76 -2.28 2.74
CA VAL A 59 -11.97 -3.34 3.39
C VAL A 59 -10.86 -2.73 4.26
N VAL A 60 -10.19 -1.69 3.76
CA VAL A 60 -9.13 -1.00 4.51
C VAL A 60 -9.68 -0.34 5.78
N LEU A 61 -10.86 0.29 5.72
CA LEU A 61 -11.52 0.91 6.88
C LEU A 61 -11.94 -0.12 7.94
N TYR A 62 -12.25 -1.34 7.52
CA TYR A 62 -12.69 -2.40 8.42
C TYR A 62 -11.59 -2.85 9.40
N ALA A 63 -10.32 -2.92 8.95
CA ALA A 63 -9.21 -3.35 9.80
C ALA A 63 -9.01 -2.51 11.08
N PRO A 64 -8.89 -1.17 11.04
CA PRO A 64 -8.79 -0.35 12.24
C PRO A 64 -10.09 -0.34 13.06
N ALA A 65 -11.26 -0.44 12.42
CA ALA A 65 -12.53 -0.54 13.14
C ALA A 65 -12.65 -1.85 13.94
N LEU A 66 -12.18 -2.96 13.37
CA LEU A 66 -12.11 -4.25 14.06
C LEU A 66 -11.13 -4.20 15.23
N ALA A 67 -9.96 -3.60 15.04
CA ALA A 67 -9.00 -3.39 16.12
C ALA A 67 -9.60 -2.53 17.24
N LEU A 68 -10.29 -1.43 16.91
CA LEU A 68 -10.96 -0.57 17.89
C LEU A 68 -12.05 -1.33 18.66
N SER A 69 -12.88 -2.11 17.95
CA SER A 69 -13.93 -2.94 18.56
C SER A 69 -13.32 -3.97 19.52
N ALA A 70 -12.21 -4.60 19.15
CA ALA A 70 -11.53 -5.59 20.00
C ALA A 70 -10.96 -5.00 21.30
N VAL A 71 -10.44 -3.77 21.28
CA VAL A 71 -9.83 -3.15 22.47
C VAL A 71 -10.83 -2.40 23.36
N THR A 72 -11.87 -1.81 22.78
CA THR A 72 -12.89 -1.05 23.52
C THR A 72 -14.13 -1.86 23.86
N ASN A 73 -14.27 -3.07 23.29
CA ASN A 73 -15.42 -3.95 23.46
C ASN A 73 -16.76 -3.34 23.00
N VAL A 74 -16.71 -2.37 22.08
CA VAL A 74 -17.89 -1.77 21.45
C VAL A 74 -18.29 -2.52 20.17
N SER A 75 -19.54 -2.34 19.75
CA SER A 75 -20.04 -2.92 18.49
C SER A 75 -19.20 -2.48 17.29
N ILE A 76 -18.89 -3.42 16.40
CA ILE A 76 -18.14 -3.19 15.16
C ILE A 76 -18.76 -2.07 14.32
N TRP A 77 -20.09 -1.98 14.27
CA TRP A 77 -20.80 -0.94 13.53
C TRP A 77 -20.50 0.46 14.08
N THR A 78 -20.46 0.60 15.41
CA THR A 78 -20.11 1.85 16.07
C THR A 78 -18.65 2.22 15.81
N SER A 79 -17.75 1.24 15.80
CA SER A 79 -16.33 1.45 15.46
C SER A 79 -16.13 1.87 14.01
N VAL A 80 -16.85 1.26 13.06
CA VAL A 80 -16.75 1.63 11.64
C VAL A 80 -17.23 3.06 11.42
N VAL A 81 -18.38 3.44 12.00
CA VAL A 81 -18.92 4.80 11.88
C VAL A 81 -17.99 5.82 12.52
N SER A 82 -17.43 5.54 13.70
CA SER A 82 -16.53 6.47 14.38
C SER A 82 -15.22 6.69 13.63
N VAL A 83 -14.54 5.62 13.21
CA VAL A 83 -13.30 5.71 12.43
C VAL A 83 -13.55 6.39 11.09
N GLY A 84 -14.65 6.04 10.40
CA GLY A 84 -15.03 6.67 9.13
C GLY A 84 -15.34 8.16 9.25
N ALA A 85 -16.04 8.56 10.32
CA ALA A 85 -16.36 9.96 10.58
C ALA A 85 -15.10 10.79 10.87
N VAL A 86 -14.21 10.30 11.75
CA VAL A 86 -12.94 10.96 12.05
C VAL A 86 -12.08 11.07 10.78
N CYS A 87 -11.98 9.98 10.01
CA CYS A 87 -11.26 9.95 8.73
C CYS A 87 -11.75 11.00 7.75
N THR A 88 -13.06 11.03 7.53
CA THR A 88 -13.69 11.98 6.62
C THR A 88 -13.51 13.43 7.09
N PHE A 89 -13.62 13.68 8.40
CA PHE A 89 -13.48 15.01 8.96
C PHE A 89 -12.09 15.61 8.73
N TYR A 90 -11.02 14.87 9.05
CA TYR A 90 -9.67 15.42 8.84
C TYR A 90 -9.29 15.48 7.34
N CYS A 91 -9.79 14.54 6.52
CA CYS A 91 -9.54 14.57 5.07
C CYS A 91 -10.18 15.79 4.40
N THR A 92 -11.41 16.14 4.79
CA THR A 92 -12.15 17.27 4.21
C THR A 92 -11.57 18.63 4.62
N LEU A 93 -11.14 18.77 5.88
CA LEU A 93 -10.59 20.04 6.38
C LEU A 93 -9.17 20.33 5.87
N GLY A 94 -8.32 19.32 5.80
CA GLY A 94 -6.90 19.52 5.57
C GLY A 94 -6.43 19.24 4.13
N GLY A 95 -7.27 18.63 3.31
CA GLY A 95 -6.93 18.24 1.94
C GLY A 95 -5.71 17.31 1.86
N MET A 96 -5.08 17.25 0.68
CA MET A 96 -3.97 16.31 0.42
C MET A 96 -2.76 16.50 1.34
N LYS A 97 -2.47 17.75 1.75
CA LYS A 97 -1.36 18.04 2.67
C LYS A 97 -1.58 17.41 4.04
N ALA A 98 -2.77 17.54 4.62
CA ALA A 98 -3.06 16.93 5.91
C ALA A 98 -3.05 15.41 5.85
N VAL A 99 -3.60 14.83 4.77
CA VAL A 99 -3.58 13.38 4.54
C VAL A 99 -2.14 12.84 4.55
N LEU A 100 -1.20 13.52 3.90
CA LEU A 100 0.21 13.13 3.91
C LEU A 100 0.83 13.18 5.31
N TRP A 101 0.50 14.19 6.11
CA TRP A 101 0.98 14.30 7.49
C TRP A 101 0.39 13.22 8.39
N THR A 102 -0.90 12.92 8.26
CA THR A 102 -1.55 11.83 9.02
C THR A 102 -0.99 10.47 8.62
N ASP A 103 -0.73 10.24 7.34
CA ASP A 103 -0.12 9.00 6.85
C ASP A 103 1.29 8.80 7.42
N LEU A 104 2.09 9.88 7.48
CA LEU A 104 3.42 9.85 8.08
C LEU A 104 3.35 9.47 9.57
N PHE A 105 2.44 10.08 10.32
CA PHE A 105 2.26 9.78 11.74
C PHE A 105 1.79 8.34 11.96
N GLN A 106 0.84 7.86 11.16
CA GLN A 106 0.37 6.49 11.21
C GLN A 106 1.50 5.49 10.92
N ALA A 107 2.33 5.75 9.90
CA ALA A 107 3.47 4.91 9.58
C ALA A 107 4.47 4.84 10.75
N MET A 108 4.79 5.99 11.37
CA MET A 108 5.66 6.03 12.56
C MET A 108 5.09 5.20 13.71
N LEU A 109 3.80 5.34 14.02
CA LEU A 109 3.14 4.55 15.06
C LEU A 109 3.16 3.04 14.76
N MET A 110 2.95 2.65 13.50
CA MET A 110 3.03 1.25 13.09
C MET A 110 4.44 0.68 13.31
N PHE A 111 5.50 1.42 12.97
CA PHE A 111 6.88 0.99 13.24
C PHE A 111 7.13 0.84 14.74
N ILE A 112 6.73 1.82 15.55
CA ILE A 112 6.88 1.75 17.01
C ILE A 112 6.15 0.52 17.56
N GLY A 113 4.91 0.25 17.12
CA GLY A 113 4.14 -0.92 17.55
C GLY A 113 4.83 -2.24 17.19
N ILE A 114 5.34 -2.36 15.96
CA ILE A 114 6.09 -3.55 15.53
C ILE A 114 7.35 -3.75 16.37
N PHE A 115 8.15 -2.70 16.57
CA PHE A 115 9.36 -2.79 17.40
C PHE A 115 9.04 -3.14 18.84
N ALA A 116 7.99 -2.57 19.42
CA ALA A 116 7.56 -2.90 20.77
C ALA A 116 7.19 -4.38 20.92
N ILE A 117 6.43 -4.93 19.96
CA ILE A 117 6.06 -6.36 19.95
C ILE A 117 7.30 -7.24 19.80
N VAL A 118 8.22 -6.89 18.89
CA VAL A 118 9.46 -7.66 18.66
C VAL A 118 10.36 -7.64 19.90
N ILE A 119 10.58 -6.47 20.50
CA ILE A 119 11.40 -6.33 21.71
C ILE A 119 10.78 -7.11 22.87
N LYS A 120 9.46 -7.00 23.05
CA LYS A 120 8.76 -7.72 24.12
C LYS A 120 8.83 -9.24 23.92
N GLY A 121 8.61 -9.72 22.70
CA GLY A 121 8.73 -11.15 22.37
C GLY A 121 10.14 -11.68 22.61
N ILE A 122 11.18 -10.94 22.20
CA ILE A 122 12.58 -11.32 22.46
C ILE A 122 12.90 -11.28 23.96
N SER A 123 12.36 -10.30 24.71
CA SER A 123 12.60 -10.20 26.15
C SER A 123 11.94 -11.33 26.95
N ASP A 124 10.81 -11.87 26.48
CA ASP A 124 10.05 -12.87 27.24
C ASP A 124 10.59 -14.29 27.03
N ILE A 125 11.04 -14.64 25.83
CA ILE A 125 11.48 -16.01 25.50
C ILE A 125 12.91 -16.11 24.93
N GLY A 126 13.56 -14.97 24.64
CA GLY A 126 14.91 -14.93 24.06
C GLY A 126 14.92 -15.01 22.53
N PHE A 127 15.88 -14.34 21.90
CA PHE A 127 15.98 -14.22 20.44
C PHE A 127 16.01 -15.57 19.72
N SER A 128 16.84 -16.50 20.20
CA SER A 128 16.99 -17.82 19.57
C SER A 128 15.69 -18.62 19.59
N GLU A 129 14.89 -18.47 20.64
CA GLU A 129 13.64 -19.20 20.81
C GLU A 129 12.53 -18.63 19.94
N VAL A 130 12.44 -17.29 19.81
CA VAL A 130 11.54 -16.64 18.85
C VAL A 130 11.79 -17.17 17.44
N PHE A 131 13.07 -17.28 17.03
CA PHE A 131 13.42 -17.80 15.71
C PHE A 131 13.13 -19.29 15.55
N ARG A 132 13.39 -20.10 16.59
CA ARG A 132 13.09 -21.53 16.58
C ARG A 132 11.59 -21.78 16.42
N ILE A 133 10.75 -21.14 17.23
CA ILE A 133 9.29 -21.25 17.15
C ILE A 133 8.79 -20.76 15.79
N GLY A 134 9.30 -19.63 15.29
CA GLY A 134 8.93 -19.11 13.98
C GLY A 134 9.26 -20.05 12.82
N TYR A 135 10.36 -20.80 12.93
CA TYR A 135 10.74 -21.82 11.94
C TYR A 135 9.89 -23.09 12.08
N GLU A 136 9.68 -23.60 13.29
CA GLU A 136 8.90 -24.81 13.56
C GLU A 136 7.42 -24.65 13.19
N GLU A 137 6.84 -23.48 13.43
CA GLU A 137 5.46 -23.17 13.01
C GLU A 137 5.35 -22.86 11.50
N GLY A 138 6.45 -22.91 10.74
CA GLY A 138 6.44 -22.58 9.32
C GLY A 138 6.10 -21.11 9.02
N ARG A 139 6.26 -20.21 10.00
CA ARG A 139 6.07 -18.76 9.82
C ARG A 139 7.23 -18.11 9.09
N ILE A 140 8.41 -18.74 9.14
CA ILE A 140 9.61 -18.33 8.42
C ILE A 140 9.80 -19.25 7.22
N ALA A 141 9.26 -18.84 6.07
CA ALA A 141 9.42 -19.55 4.80
C ALA A 141 10.57 -18.94 3.98
N ILE A 142 11.58 -19.76 3.67
CA ILE A 142 12.64 -19.39 2.73
C ILE A 142 12.14 -19.73 1.32
N PRO A 143 12.10 -18.76 0.38
CA PRO A 143 11.63 -19.01 -0.96
C PRO A 143 12.59 -19.94 -1.71
N THR A 144 12.01 -20.82 -2.51
CA THR A 144 12.75 -21.76 -3.34
C THR A 144 13.32 -21.06 -4.58
N LEU A 145 14.43 -21.57 -5.11
CA LEU A 145 15.01 -21.12 -6.38
C LEU A 145 14.35 -21.76 -7.62
N SER A 146 13.29 -22.54 -7.40
CA SER A 146 12.54 -23.26 -8.44
C SER A 146 12.00 -22.28 -9.50
N PRO A 147 12.19 -22.54 -10.80
CA PRO A 147 11.62 -21.72 -11.87
C PRO A 147 10.12 -22.02 -12.11
N SER A 148 9.51 -22.87 -11.28
CA SER A 148 8.09 -23.22 -11.40
C SER A 148 7.18 -22.01 -11.13
N LEU A 149 6.29 -21.72 -12.08
CA LEU A 149 5.26 -20.68 -11.93
C LEU A 149 4.09 -21.12 -11.04
N THR A 150 3.99 -22.42 -10.74
CA THR A 150 2.90 -22.99 -9.91
C THR A 150 3.20 -22.86 -8.41
N GLU A 151 4.47 -22.74 -8.04
CA GLU A 151 4.88 -22.56 -6.64
C GLU A 151 4.68 -21.10 -6.17
N ARG A 152 3.89 -20.89 -5.11
CA ARG A 152 3.51 -19.54 -4.65
C ARG A 152 4.69 -18.68 -4.17
N TYR A 153 5.75 -19.30 -3.65
CA TYR A 153 6.86 -18.60 -2.99
C TYR A 153 8.22 -18.99 -3.59
N THR A 154 8.41 -18.74 -4.88
CA THR A 154 9.75 -18.82 -5.51
C THR A 154 10.39 -17.44 -5.62
N VAL A 155 11.72 -17.37 -5.67
CA VAL A 155 12.44 -16.12 -5.87
C VAL A 155 11.99 -15.42 -7.16
N TRP A 156 11.77 -16.20 -8.24
CA TRP A 156 11.33 -15.69 -9.53
C TRP A 156 9.90 -15.12 -9.49
N ASN A 157 8.96 -15.84 -8.88
CA ASN A 157 7.57 -15.38 -8.79
C ASN A 157 7.46 -14.11 -7.93
N LEU A 158 8.24 -14.01 -6.86
CA LEU A 158 8.28 -12.82 -6.00
C LEU A 158 8.91 -11.60 -6.70
N LEU A 159 9.92 -11.80 -7.55
CA LEU A 159 10.52 -10.73 -8.35
C LEU A 159 9.56 -10.22 -9.41
N ILE A 160 8.98 -11.12 -10.21
CA ILE A 160 8.03 -10.77 -11.27
C ILE A 160 6.81 -10.08 -10.66
N GLN A 161 6.23 -10.63 -9.59
CA GLN A 161 5.11 -10.03 -8.88
C GLN A 161 5.48 -8.64 -8.36
N GLY A 162 6.65 -8.45 -7.74
CA GLY A 162 7.10 -7.16 -7.22
C GLY A 162 7.21 -6.10 -8.32
N CYS A 163 7.76 -6.45 -9.48
CA CYS A 163 7.87 -5.55 -10.63
C CYS A 163 6.51 -5.19 -11.22
N ILE A 164 5.64 -6.16 -11.48
CA ILE A 164 4.30 -5.92 -12.05
C ILE A 164 3.45 -5.09 -11.09
N TYR A 165 3.48 -5.44 -9.80
CA TYR A 165 2.74 -4.74 -8.75
C TYR A 165 3.20 -3.29 -8.61
N SER A 166 4.52 -3.06 -8.64
CA SER A 166 5.07 -1.69 -8.60
C SER A 166 4.68 -0.91 -9.84
N LEU A 167 4.83 -1.48 -11.04
CA LEU A 167 4.48 -0.82 -12.29
C LEU A 167 2.99 -0.44 -12.34
N THR A 168 2.11 -1.32 -11.86
CA THR A 168 0.68 -1.02 -11.77
C THR A 168 0.42 0.10 -10.75
N ASN A 169 1.04 0.06 -9.57
CA ASN A 169 0.87 1.12 -8.58
C ASN A 169 1.39 2.48 -9.05
N PHE A 170 2.52 2.56 -9.76
CA PHE A 170 3.04 3.84 -10.24
C PHE A 170 2.48 4.27 -11.60
N GLY A 171 1.93 3.34 -12.38
CA GLY A 171 1.43 3.59 -13.73
C GLY A 171 -0.08 3.82 -13.81
N THR A 172 -0.88 3.21 -12.93
CA THR A 172 -2.35 3.24 -13.02
C THR A 172 -3.06 3.71 -11.75
N ASN A 173 -2.36 3.76 -10.61
CA ASN A 173 -2.97 4.18 -9.36
C ASN A 173 -2.91 5.71 -9.20
N GLN A 174 -4.08 6.34 -9.35
CA GLN A 174 -4.23 7.78 -9.23
C GLN A 174 -3.77 8.33 -7.87
N ILE A 175 -3.91 7.58 -6.78
CA ILE A 175 -3.50 8.02 -5.43
C ILE A 175 -1.99 8.20 -5.37
N GLN A 176 -1.22 7.27 -5.93
CA GLN A 176 0.25 7.33 -5.89
C GLN A 176 0.77 8.48 -6.76
N ILE A 177 0.20 8.65 -7.95
CA ILE A 177 0.61 9.73 -8.86
C ILE A 177 0.25 11.09 -8.29
N GLN A 178 -0.91 11.25 -7.66
CA GLN A 178 -1.25 12.50 -6.98
C GLN A 178 -0.22 12.88 -5.91
N ARG A 179 0.24 11.92 -5.11
CA ARG A 179 1.31 12.16 -4.13
C ARG A 179 2.62 12.56 -4.81
N LEU A 180 3.01 11.89 -5.88
CA LEU A 180 4.23 12.22 -6.63
C LEU A 180 4.17 13.62 -7.25
N LEU A 181 3.01 14.04 -7.75
CA LEU A 181 2.81 15.37 -8.33
C LEU A 181 2.81 16.50 -7.28
N THR A 182 2.71 16.19 -5.98
CA THR A 182 2.94 17.20 -4.92
C THR A 182 4.40 17.58 -4.74
N LEU A 183 5.34 16.83 -5.34
CA LEU A 183 6.76 17.12 -5.28
C LEU A 183 7.12 18.27 -6.22
N LYS A 184 7.90 19.23 -5.70
CA LYS A 184 8.25 20.46 -6.41
C LYS A 184 9.23 20.24 -7.57
N ASN A 185 10.10 19.23 -7.48
CA ASN A 185 11.08 18.85 -8.51
C ASN A 185 11.42 17.35 -8.40
N ILE A 186 11.69 16.71 -9.54
CA ILE A 186 12.38 15.42 -9.61
C ILE A 186 13.87 15.75 -9.74
N SER A 187 14.64 15.66 -8.66
CA SER A 187 16.10 15.73 -8.72
C SER A 187 16.72 14.43 -8.25
#